data_AF-A0A813QBG7-F1
#
_entry.id   AF-A0A813QBG7-F1
#
_cell.length_a   1.000
_cell.length_b   1.000
_cell.length_c   1.000
_cell.angle_alpha   90.00
_cell.angle_beta   90.00
_cell.angle_gamma   90.00
#
_symmetry.space_group_name_H-M   'P 1'
#
loop_
_entity.id
_entity.type
_entity.pdbx_description
1 polymer ?
#
loop_
_entity_poly.entity_id
_entity_poly.type
_entity_poly.pdbx_seq_one_letter_code
_entity_poly.pdbx_strand_id
1 'polypeptide(L)'
;MSSPLSKKKPVPSPDMSSKVDIPIILITGFGSFRNVLVNPSWEVAKALKWYVEWDRPVHIILHQMPVEYNSVNTKIPEYWLKYNPTLVIHLGVSPGAKEIRLEKYAHNTNYAALDNLNTIPENKCCICDAPEEICSQLPLENVCAFVKRKSSLPIAVSDDAGRYLCEFIYYQSLYIDSKRCVFIHVPCLDENKFTTEHLAETIQQVVYELLRHVEPLPVLNSNGQYGKQHNTTKIINTKPVTLKS
;
A
#
# COMPACT_ATOMS: atom_id res chain seq x y z
N MET A 1 -70.52 -9.55 -24.59
CA MET A 1 -69.57 -10.21 -23.67
C MET A 1 -68.19 -9.68 -23.99
N SER A 2 -67.68 -8.75 -23.19
CA SER A 2 -66.40 -8.08 -23.44
C SER A 2 -65.47 -8.39 -22.26
N SER A 3 -64.41 -9.15 -22.52
CA SER A 3 -63.37 -9.46 -21.53
C SER A 3 -62.44 -8.26 -21.32
N PRO A 4 -62.00 -7.95 -20.08
CA PRO A 4 -61.04 -6.89 -19.85
C PRO A 4 -59.60 -7.35 -20.13
N LEU A 5 -58.84 -6.52 -20.85
CA LEU A 5 -57.39 -6.64 -21.03
C LEU A 5 -56.68 -6.59 -19.66
N SER A 6 -55.96 -7.65 -19.35
CA SER A 6 -55.04 -7.72 -18.20
C SER A 6 -53.87 -6.74 -18.38
N LYS A 7 -53.75 -5.78 -17.45
CA LYS A 7 -52.61 -4.86 -17.35
C LYS A 7 -51.37 -5.68 -16.94
N LYS A 8 -50.43 -5.90 -17.87
CA LYS A 8 -49.11 -6.45 -17.53
C LYS A 8 -48.39 -5.50 -16.56
N LYS A 9 -47.91 -6.04 -15.43
CA LYS A 9 -47.02 -5.31 -14.51
C LYS A 9 -45.74 -4.91 -15.27
N PRO A 10 -45.15 -3.72 -15.00
CA PRO A 10 -43.87 -3.34 -15.59
C PRO A 10 -42.81 -4.37 -15.16
N VAL A 11 -42.05 -4.86 -16.12
CA VAL A 11 -40.81 -5.61 -15.85
C VAL A 11 -39.84 -4.61 -15.21
N PRO A 12 -39.17 -4.94 -14.10
CA PRO A 12 -38.16 -4.05 -13.54
C PRO A 12 -37.07 -3.83 -14.59
N SER A 13 -36.75 -2.57 -14.84
CA SER A 13 -35.58 -2.17 -15.62
C SER A 13 -34.34 -2.86 -15.04
N PRO A 14 -33.42 -3.40 -15.87
CA PRO A 14 -32.12 -3.83 -15.35
C PRO A 14 -31.45 -2.63 -14.68
N ASP A 15 -31.03 -2.84 -13.44
CA ASP A 15 -30.35 -1.85 -12.60
C ASP A 15 -29.17 -1.24 -13.36
N MET A 16 -29.23 0.06 -13.58
CA MET A 16 -28.22 0.82 -14.31
C MET A 16 -27.02 1.03 -13.39
N SER A 17 -25.97 0.24 -13.62
CA SER A 17 -24.59 0.47 -13.19
C SER A 17 -24.38 0.60 -11.68
N SER A 18 -24.23 -0.51 -10.98
CA SER A 18 -23.26 -0.55 -9.89
C SER A 18 -21.90 -0.25 -10.51
N LYS A 19 -21.40 0.99 -10.36
CA LYS A 19 -20.00 1.29 -10.69
C LYS A 19 -19.16 0.35 -9.84
N VAL A 20 -18.49 -0.59 -10.47
CA VAL A 20 -17.44 -1.37 -9.81
C VAL A 20 -16.34 -0.36 -9.51
N ASP A 21 -16.16 -0.01 -8.24
CA ASP A 21 -15.02 0.81 -7.82
C ASP A 21 -13.75 -0.01 -8.04
N ILE A 22 -13.07 0.26 -9.15
CA ILE A 22 -11.81 -0.39 -9.49
C ILE A 22 -10.73 0.18 -8.56
N PRO A 23 -10.10 -0.64 -7.70
CA PRO A 23 -9.11 -0.13 -6.75
C PRO A 23 -7.90 0.43 -7.49
N ILE A 24 -7.48 1.63 -7.10
CA ILE A 24 -6.27 2.27 -7.60
C ILE A 24 -5.11 1.82 -6.73
N ILE A 25 -4.10 1.21 -7.34
CA ILE A 25 -2.91 0.72 -6.64
C ILE A 25 -1.73 1.54 -7.14
N LEU A 26 -1.16 2.35 -6.26
CA LEU A 26 0.11 3.05 -6.55
C LEU A 26 1.25 2.11 -6.20
N ILE A 27 2.08 1.79 -7.18
CA ILE A 27 3.29 0.98 -6.98
C ILE A 27 4.49 1.84 -7.34
N THR A 28 5.49 1.86 -6.46
CA THR A 28 6.79 2.46 -6.76
C THR A 28 7.91 1.44 -6.67
N GLY A 29 8.93 1.62 -7.49
CA GLY A 29 10.25 0.99 -7.32
C GLY A 29 11.33 2.04 -7.48
N PHE A 30 12.55 1.73 -7.07
CA PHE A 30 13.66 2.68 -7.18
C PHE A 30 14.41 2.55 -8.50
N GLY A 31 14.94 3.66 -8.99
CA GLY A 31 15.91 3.70 -10.08
C GLY A 31 17.27 3.13 -9.69
N SER A 32 18.26 3.40 -10.53
CA SER A 32 19.64 2.98 -10.29
C SER A 32 20.22 3.63 -9.04
N PHE A 33 21.09 2.89 -8.36
CA PHE A 33 21.75 3.34 -7.13
C PHE A 33 23.15 2.76 -7.01
N ARG A 34 24.15 3.63 -6.84
CA ARG A 34 25.57 3.23 -6.78
C ARG A 34 25.91 2.30 -7.95
N ASN A 35 26.29 1.05 -7.65
CA ASN A 35 26.67 0.05 -8.64
C ASN A 35 25.48 -0.80 -9.14
N VAL A 36 24.26 -0.56 -8.64
CA VAL A 36 23.03 -1.24 -9.07
C VAL A 36 22.43 -0.46 -10.23
N LEU A 37 22.84 -0.81 -11.45
CA LEU A 37 22.34 -0.17 -12.68
C LEU A 37 20.88 -0.58 -12.99
N VAL A 38 20.56 -1.85 -12.77
CA VAL A 38 19.21 -2.40 -12.89
C VAL A 38 18.73 -2.74 -11.48
N ASN A 39 17.73 -2.00 -11.00
CA ASN A 39 17.21 -2.18 -9.65
C ASN A 39 16.07 -3.21 -9.66
N PRO A 40 16.21 -4.34 -8.94
CA PRO A 40 15.17 -5.38 -8.88
C PRO A 40 13.79 -4.85 -8.50
N SER A 41 13.74 -3.86 -7.60
CA SER A 41 12.46 -3.27 -7.18
C SER A 41 11.68 -2.65 -8.34
N TRP A 42 12.36 -1.99 -9.28
CA TRP A 42 11.71 -1.42 -10.45
C TRP A 42 11.29 -2.48 -11.46
N GLU A 43 12.15 -3.47 -11.72
CA GLU A 43 11.81 -4.58 -12.62
C GLU A 43 10.57 -5.35 -12.14
N VAL A 44 10.49 -5.63 -10.84
CA VAL A 44 9.32 -6.28 -10.23
C VAL A 44 8.08 -5.38 -10.29
N ALA A 45 8.23 -4.07 -10.06
CA ALA A 45 7.12 -3.12 -10.17
C ALA A 45 6.53 -3.09 -11.59
N LYS A 46 7.40 -3.10 -12.61
CA LYS A 46 7.01 -3.21 -14.02
C LYS A 46 6.26 -4.53 -14.30
N ALA A 47 6.77 -5.64 -13.77
CA ALA A 47 6.15 -6.95 -13.94
C ALA A 47 4.75 -7.05 -13.31
N LEU A 48 4.54 -6.43 -12.15
CA LEU A 48 3.21 -6.34 -11.54
C LEU A 48 2.18 -5.63 -12.43
N LYS A 49 2.62 -4.66 -13.26
CA LYS A 49 1.72 -3.91 -14.14
C LYS A 49 1.46 -4.59 -15.48
N TRP A 50 2.47 -5.24 -16.06
CA TRP A 50 2.42 -5.66 -17.48
C TRP A 50 2.59 -7.15 -17.73
N TYR A 51 3.12 -7.92 -16.77
CA TYR A 51 3.49 -9.33 -17.00
C TYR A 51 2.69 -10.31 -16.15
N VAL A 52 2.16 -9.89 -15.00
CA VAL A 52 1.26 -10.74 -14.19
C VAL A 52 -0.21 -10.52 -14.57
N GLU A 53 -0.97 -11.60 -14.64
CA GLU A 53 -2.40 -11.56 -14.93
C GLU A 53 -3.22 -11.29 -13.67
N TRP A 54 -4.09 -10.29 -13.71
CA TRP A 54 -4.99 -9.96 -12.61
C TRP A 54 -6.36 -10.62 -12.82
N ASP A 55 -6.81 -11.44 -11.86
CA ASP A 55 -8.08 -12.17 -11.93
C ASP A 55 -9.31 -11.29 -11.63
N ARG A 56 -9.06 -10.03 -11.25
CA ARG A 56 -10.04 -8.98 -10.99
C ARG A 56 -9.53 -7.64 -11.49
N PRO A 57 -10.42 -6.70 -11.86
CA PRO A 57 -10.01 -5.37 -12.27
C PRO A 57 -9.24 -4.64 -11.16
N VAL A 58 -8.05 -4.15 -11.48
CA VAL A 58 -7.26 -3.23 -10.66
C VAL A 58 -6.67 -2.14 -11.56
N HIS A 59 -6.54 -0.92 -11.05
CA HIS A 59 -5.90 0.18 -11.78
C HIS A 59 -4.52 0.45 -11.19
N ILE A 60 -3.48 -0.08 -11.83
CA ILE A 60 -2.09 0.08 -11.36
C ILE A 60 -1.47 1.36 -11.93
N ILE A 61 -1.03 2.22 -11.03
CA ILE A 61 -0.24 3.42 -11.31
C ILE A 61 1.20 3.13 -10.89
N LEU A 62 2.14 3.36 -11.80
CA LEU A 62 3.54 2.99 -11.62
C LEU A 62 4.42 4.22 -11.67
N HIS A 63 5.29 4.40 -10.67
CA HIS A 63 6.32 5.46 -10.68
C HIS A 63 7.69 4.91 -10.29
N GLN A 64 8.69 5.25 -11.09
CA GLN A 64 10.09 4.99 -10.74
C GLN A 64 10.60 6.14 -9.91
N MET A 65 11.02 5.86 -8.67
CA MET A 65 11.55 6.87 -7.77
C MET A 65 13.07 6.97 -7.92
N PRO A 66 13.65 8.17 -8.10
CA PRO A 66 15.08 8.34 -7.97
C PRO A 66 15.48 8.08 -6.50
N VAL A 67 16.73 7.66 -6.28
CA VAL A 67 17.25 7.46 -4.93
C VAL A 67 17.72 8.80 -4.37
N GLU A 68 16.75 9.65 -4.04
CA GLU A 68 16.91 11.06 -3.68
C GLU A 68 15.86 11.49 -2.64
N TYR A 69 16.28 12.06 -1.51
CA TYR A 69 15.36 12.40 -0.42
C TYR A 69 14.36 13.49 -0.82
N ASN A 70 14.82 14.52 -1.52
CA ASN A 70 13.97 15.63 -1.95
C ASN A 70 12.89 15.18 -2.95
N SER A 71 13.23 14.22 -3.82
CA SER A 71 12.28 13.63 -4.75
C SER A 71 11.18 12.86 -4.01
N VAL A 72 11.51 12.15 -2.93
CA VAL A 72 10.49 11.50 -2.08
C VAL A 72 9.59 12.54 -1.38
N ASN A 73 10.18 13.56 -0.76
CA ASN A 73 9.44 14.62 -0.05
C ASN A 73 8.41 15.34 -0.94
N THR A 74 8.73 15.50 -2.21
CA THR A 74 7.88 16.22 -3.17
C THR A 74 6.87 15.30 -3.85
N LYS A 75 7.32 14.15 -4.35
CA LYS A 75 6.51 13.29 -5.24
C LYS A 75 5.51 12.42 -4.50
N ILE A 76 5.85 11.93 -3.30
CA ILE A 76 4.94 11.04 -2.58
C ILE A 76 3.66 11.79 -2.20
N PRO A 77 3.69 12.96 -1.51
CA PRO A 77 2.47 13.73 -1.27
C PRO A 77 1.72 14.10 -2.55
N GLU A 78 2.42 14.44 -3.63
CA GLU A 78 1.82 14.72 -4.95
C GLU A 78 1.01 13.51 -5.47
N TYR A 79 1.58 12.30 -5.41
CA TYR A 79 0.92 11.08 -5.88
C TYR A 79 -0.28 10.68 -5.02
N TRP A 80 -0.16 10.79 -3.70
CA TRP A 80 -1.28 10.54 -2.79
C TRP A 80 -2.45 11.50 -3.08
N LEU A 81 -2.16 12.79 -3.26
CA LEU A 81 -3.17 13.80 -3.59
C LEU A 81 -3.79 13.58 -4.97
N LYS A 82 -2.95 13.33 -5.99
CA LYS A 82 -3.37 13.22 -7.39
C LYS A 82 -4.20 11.97 -7.65
N TYR A 83 -3.84 10.84 -7.05
CA TYR A 83 -4.43 9.55 -7.39
C TYR A 83 -5.40 9.03 -6.34
N ASN A 84 -5.33 9.54 -5.09
CA ASN A 84 -6.08 9.03 -3.95
C ASN A 84 -6.12 7.49 -3.92
N PRO A 85 -4.94 6.82 -3.89
CA PRO A 85 -4.85 5.38 -4.12
C PRO A 85 -5.59 4.57 -3.06
N THR A 86 -6.23 3.48 -3.44
CA THR A 86 -6.78 2.50 -2.50
C THR A 86 -5.65 1.84 -1.71
N LEU A 87 -4.54 1.52 -2.37
CA LEU A 87 -3.37 0.88 -1.75
C LEU A 87 -2.08 1.43 -2.36
N VAL A 88 -1.07 1.64 -1.51
CA VAL A 88 0.27 2.05 -1.90
C VAL A 88 1.26 0.94 -1.56
N ILE A 89 2.03 0.52 -2.55
CA ILE A 89 3.09 -0.47 -2.42
C ILE A 89 4.41 0.19 -2.83
N HIS A 90 5.35 0.25 -1.89
CA HIS A 90 6.72 0.66 -2.19
C HIS A 90 7.61 -0.58 -2.25
N LEU A 91 8.34 -0.74 -3.35
CA LEU A 91 9.32 -1.81 -3.52
C LEU A 91 10.74 -1.26 -3.37
N GLY A 92 11.57 -1.99 -2.63
CA GLY A 92 13.01 -1.72 -2.52
C GLY A 92 13.82 -3.00 -2.63
N VAL A 93 15.02 -2.92 -3.19
CA VAL A 93 15.95 -4.05 -3.17
C VAL A 93 16.68 -4.09 -1.82
N SER A 94 16.78 -5.27 -1.23
CA SER A 94 17.62 -5.53 -0.06
C SER A 94 18.76 -6.50 -0.45
N PRO A 95 19.97 -5.98 -0.71
CA PRO A 95 21.11 -6.82 -1.07
C PRO A 95 21.39 -7.89 0.01
N GLY A 96 21.47 -9.15 -0.41
CA GLY A 96 21.72 -10.28 0.48
C GLY A 96 20.48 -10.80 1.22
N ALA A 97 19.30 -10.19 1.04
CA ALA A 97 18.06 -10.77 1.54
C ALA A 97 17.81 -12.14 0.90
N LYS A 98 17.36 -13.09 1.71
CA LYS A 98 17.05 -14.47 1.29
C LYS A 98 15.55 -14.73 1.20
N GLU A 99 14.74 -13.68 1.34
CA GLU A 99 13.29 -13.70 1.38
C GLU A 99 12.72 -12.31 1.07
N ILE A 100 11.44 -12.28 0.69
CA ILE A 100 10.66 -11.06 0.59
C ILE A 100 10.31 -10.59 2.01
N ARG A 101 10.43 -9.30 2.30
CA ARG A 101 10.10 -8.76 3.63
C ARG A 101 9.00 -7.71 3.54
N LEU A 102 7.93 -7.91 4.30
CA LEU A 102 6.88 -6.92 4.51
C LEU A 102 7.27 -6.08 5.72
N GLU A 103 7.59 -4.81 5.51
CA GLU A 103 8.07 -3.93 6.58
C GLU A 103 6.91 -3.42 7.42
N LYS A 104 7.00 -3.59 8.73
CA LYS A 104 5.93 -3.28 9.68
C LYS A 104 6.04 -1.90 10.30
N TYR A 105 7.25 -1.47 10.61
CA TYR A 105 7.53 -0.16 11.21
C TYR A 105 8.35 0.68 10.26
N ALA A 106 8.22 2.00 10.41
CA ALA A 106 9.16 2.95 9.84
C ALA A 106 9.58 4.01 10.84
N HIS A 107 10.82 4.48 10.71
CA HIS A 107 11.45 5.41 11.65
C HIS A 107 11.70 6.79 11.05
N ASN A 108 11.51 7.82 11.86
CA ASN A 108 11.58 9.21 11.43
C ASN A 108 13.00 9.78 11.46
N THR A 109 13.92 9.25 12.27
CA THR A 109 15.22 9.89 12.48
C THR A 109 16.41 8.99 12.13
N ASN A 110 17.63 9.52 12.33
CA ASN A 110 18.91 8.83 12.11
C ASN A 110 19.30 8.60 10.65
N TYR A 111 18.80 9.43 9.72
CA TYR A 111 19.24 9.40 8.33
C TYR A 111 20.64 10.02 8.19
N ALA A 112 21.62 9.19 7.83
CA ALA A 112 23.01 9.61 7.67
C ALA A 112 23.64 9.21 6.32
N ALA A 113 22.96 8.36 5.54
CA ALA A 113 23.47 7.89 4.26
C ALA A 113 23.14 8.87 3.13
N LEU A 114 24.18 9.24 2.36
CA LEU A 114 24.08 10.12 1.20
C LEU A 114 23.23 9.50 0.09
N ASP A 115 22.37 10.31 -0.51
CA ASP A 115 21.60 9.98 -1.71
C ASP A 115 22.41 10.15 -3.01
N ASN A 116 21.79 9.93 -4.17
CA ASN A 116 22.46 10.06 -5.47
C ASN A 116 22.93 11.49 -5.76
N LEU A 117 22.40 12.50 -5.07
CA LEU A 117 22.83 13.90 -5.16
C LEU A 117 23.82 14.28 -4.06
N ASN A 118 24.33 13.29 -3.31
CA ASN A 118 25.22 13.47 -2.17
C ASN A 118 24.61 14.34 -1.06
N THR A 119 23.31 14.15 -0.79
CA THR A 119 22.59 14.86 0.27
C THR A 119 22.02 13.90 1.31
N ILE A 120 21.70 14.44 2.49
CA ILE A 120 20.91 13.81 3.55
C ILE A 120 19.74 14.73 3.90
N PRO A 121 18.67 14.21 4.52
CA PRO A 121 17.55 15.04 4.97
C PRO A 121 18.00 16.12 5.96
N GLU A 122 17.37 17.28 5.88
CA GLU A 122 17.54 18.33 6.89
C GLU A 122 17.14 17.78 8.27
N ASN A 123 17.91 18.15 9.30
CA ASN A 123 17.76 17.60 10.66
C ASN A 123 17.93 16.08 10.80
N LYS A 124 18.36 15.38 9.74
CA LYS A 124 18.51 13.91 9.71
C LYS A 124 17.20 13.18 10.04
N CYS A 125 16.06 13.81 9.76
CA CYS A 125 14.73 13.24 9.95
C CYS A 125 13.89 13.29 8.67
N CYS A 126 12.84 12.47 8.59
CA CYS A 126 11.91 12.45 7.45
C CYS A 126 10.94 13.63 7.51
N ILE A 127 10.21 13.76 8.61
CA ILE A 127 9.25 14.85 8.83
C ILE A 127 9.55 15.49 10.19
N CYS A 128 9.75 16.81 10.20
CA CYS A 128 9.97 17.56 11.44
C CYS A 128 8.74 17.47 12.34
N ASP A 129 8.96 17.33 13.65
CA ASP A 129 7.93 17.25 14.69
C ASP A 129 6.91 16.11 14.53
N ALA A 130 7.25 15.07 13.75
CA ALA A 130 6.45 13.85 13.60
C ALA A 130 6.90 12.74 14.59
N PRO A 131 6.05 11.72 14.85
CA PRO A 131 6.39 10.60 15.73
C PRO A 131 7.73 9.93 15.36
N GLU A 132 8.45 9.36 16.33
CA GLU A 132 9.72 8.67 16.00
C GLU A 132 9.50 7.42 15.15
N GLU A 133 8.38 6.73 15.36
CA GLU A 133 8.07 5.47 14.71
C GLU A 133 6.59 5.46 14.31
N ILE A 134 6.29 4.89 13.15
CA ILE A 134 4.92 4.60 12.72
C ILE A 134 4.82 3.12 12.38
N CYS A 135 3.83 2.45 12.97
CA CYS A 135 3.47 1.07 12.64
C CYS A 135 2.43 1.05 11.52
N SER A 136 2.58 0.14 10.57
CA SER A 136 1.52 -0.19 9.61
C SER A 136 0.29 -0.70 10.34
N GLN A 137 -0.89 -0.26 9.93
CA GLN A 137 -2.17 -0.77 10.41
C GLN A 137 -2.72 -1.88 9.51
N LEU A 138 -1.99 -2.27 8.46
CA LEU A 138 -2.32 -3.43 7.64
C LEU A 138 -1.99 -4.72 8.40
N PRO A 139 -2.77 -5.81 8.22
CA PRO A 139 -2.56 -7.07 8.94
C PRO A 139 -1.43 -7.90 8.32
N LEU A 140 -0.20 -7.40 8.39
CA LEU A 140 0.96 -7.94 7.67
C LEU A 140 1.29 -9.39 8.07
N GLU A 141 1.09 -9.77 9.33
CA GLU A 141 1.28 -11.15 9.79
C GLU A 141 0.29 -12.11 9.12
N ASN A 142 -0.98 -11.70 9.00
CA ASN A 142 -2.01 -12.49 8.33
C ASN A 142 -1.72 -12.60 6.83
N VAL A 143 -1.31 -11.50 6.21
CA VAL A 143 -0.92 -11.44 4.80
C VAL A 143 0.27 -12.35 4.53
N CYS A 144 1.31 -12.27 5.36
CA CYS A 144 2.49 -13.13 5.28
C CYS A 144 2.10 -14.61 5.41
N ALA A 145 1.26 -14.97 6.39
CA ALA A 145 0.78 -16.34 6.58
C ALA A 145 -0.06 -16.85 5.40
N PHE A 146 -0.87 -15.97 4.78
CA PHE A 146 -1.62 -16.30 3.57
C PHE A 146 -0.70 -16.59 2.39
N VAL A 147 0.25 -15.70 2.11
CA VAL A 147 1.15 -15.80 0.95
C VAL A 147 2.11 -16.99 1.08
N LYS A 148 2.57 -17.34 2.28
CA LYS A 148 3.38 -18.55 2.54
C LYS A 148 2.69 -19.85 2.07
N ARG A 149 1.36 -19.88 2.00
CA ARG A 149 0.60 -21.05 1.52
C ARG A 149 0.41 -21.07 0.00
N LYS A 150 0.76 -19.99 -0.68
CA LYS A 150 0.50 -19.77 -2.12
C LYS A 150 1.78 -19.64 -2.94
N SER A 151 2.84 -19.11 -2.36
CA SER A 151 4.14 -18.92 -3.01
C SER A 151 5.17 -19.95 -2.54
N SER A 152 6.06 -20.35 -3.45
CA SER A 152 7.26 -21.12 -3.16
C SER A 152 8.41 -20.25 -2.63
N LEU A 153 8.32 -18.93 -2.78
CA LEU A 153 9.33 -18.01 -2.30
C LEU A 153 9.16 -17.73 -0.80
N PRO A 154 10.28 -17.68 -0.05
CA PRO A 154 10.23 -17.30 1.35
C PRO A 154 9.80 -15.82 1.48
N ILE A 155 8.92 -15.58 2.45
CA ILE A 155 8.41 -14.25 2.81
C ILE A 155 8.31 -14.14 4.34
N ALA A 156 8.61 -12.96 4.90
CA ALA A 156 8.50 -12.67 6.32
C ALA A 156 7.99 -11.25 6.57
N VAL A 157 7.52 -10.99 7.80
CA VAL A 157 7.35 -9.63 8.30
C VAL A 157 8.70 -9.18 8.89
N SER A 158 9.06 -7.93 8.67
CA SER A 158 10.28 -7.29 9.14
C SER A 158 9.92 -6.03 9.90
N ASP A 159 10.65 -5.74 10.98
CA ASP A 159 10.38 -4.58 11.84
C ASP A 159 11.30 -3.38 11.54
N ASP A 160 12.17 -3.49 10.52
CA ASP A 160 13.14 -2.44 10.20
C ASP A 160 13.43 -2.39 8.69
N ALA A 161 12.98 -1.31 8.04
CA ALA A 161 13.25 -1.06 6.62
C ALA A 161 14.63 -0.39 6.38
N GLY A 162 15.44 -0.22 7.43
CA GLY A 162 16.77 0.40 7.41
C GLY A 162 16.73 1.89 7.74
N ARG A 163 17.78 2.65 7.40
CA ARG A 163 17.83 4.11 7.62
C ARG A 163 18.31 4.85 6.36
N TYR A 164 17.62 4.56 5.26
CA TYR A 164 17.88 5.12 3.95
C TYR A 164 16.58 5.38 3.18
N LEU A 165 16.63 5.49 1.84
CA LEU A 165 15.47 5.86 1.04
C LEU A 165 14.28 4.88 1.13
N CYS A 166 14.52 3.58 1.40
CA CYS A 166 13.46 2.60 1.64
C CYS A 166 12.62 2.94 2.88
N GLU A 167 13.29 3.25 3.99
CA GLU A 167 12.65 3.71 5.23
C GLU A 167 11.99 5.08 5.03
N PHE A 168 12.68 5.99 4.36
CA PHE A 168 12.23 7.36 4.16
C PHE A 168 10.94 7.46 3.34
N ILE A 169 10.85 6.75 2.21
CA ILE A 169 9.63 6.67 1.39
C ILE A 169 8.50 5.97 2.16
N TYR A 170 8.83 4.97 2.98
CA TYR A 170 7.83 4.26 3.74
C TYR A 170 7.22 5.13 4.84
N TYR A 171 8.09 5.77 5.64
CA TYR A 171 7.69 6.70 6.69
C TYR A 171 6.81 7.82 6.13
N GLN A 172 7.22 8.44 5.01
CA GLN A 172 6.45 9.50 4.35
C GLN A 172 5.02 9.05 4.01
N SER A 173 4.85 7.83 3.50
CA SER A 173 3.54 7.29 3.15
C SER A 173 2.72 6.81 4.35
N LEU A 174 3.36 6.21 5.37
CA LEU A 174 2.69 5.84 6.61
C LEU A 174 2.17 7.05 7.38
N TYR A 175 2.91 8.16 7.35
CA TYR A 175 2.48 9.44 7.94
C TYR A 175 1.24 10.03 7.24
N ILE A 176 1.11 9.80 5.92
CA ILE A 176 -0.09 10.19 5.17
C ILE A 176 -1.26 9.26 5.52
N ASP A 177 -1.08 7.94 5.40
CA ASP A 177 -2.08 6.95 5.80
C ASP A 177 -1.49 5.55 6.05
N SER A 178 -1.30 5.23 7.32
CA SER A 178 -0.78 3.92 7.78
C SER A 178 -1.72 2.74 7.53
N LYS A 179 -2.97 2.94 7.10
CA LYS A 179 -3.92 1.87 6.78
C LYS A 179 -3.89 1.43 5.31
N ARG A 180 -3.15 2.16 4.46
CA ARG A 180 -3.17 1.99 3.00
C ARG A 180 -1.79 1.87 2.38
N CYS A 181 -0.73 1.69 3.17
CA CYS A 181 0.63 1.60 2.66
C CYS A 181 1.42 0.45 3.27
N VAL A 182 2.20 -0.25 2.45
CA VAL A 182 3.24 -1.18 2.88
C VAL A 182 4.51 -1.00 2.05
N PHE A 183 5.66 -1.17 2.70
CA PHE A 183 6.93 -1.32 2.02
C PHE A 183 7.32 -2.80 1.94
N ILE A 184 7.81 -3.22 0.78
CA ILE A 184 8.22 -4.59 0.52
C ILE A 184 9.66 -4.59 0.03
N HIS A 185 10.57 -5.14 0.83
CA HIS A 185 11.92 -5.45 0.37
C HIS A 185 11.91 -6.74 -0.43
N VAL A 186 12.52 -6.69 -1.61
CA VAL A 186 12.78 -7.85 -2.47
C VAL A 186 14.27 -8.21 -2.48
N PRO A 187 14.62 -9.50 -2.57
CA PRO A 187 15.99 -9.93 -2.85
C PRO A 187 16.54 -9.38 -4.16
N CYS A 188 17.86 -9.51 -4.34
CA CYS A 188 18.46 -9.37 -5.66
C CYS A 188 17.91 -10.44 -6.62
N LEU A 189 17.86 -10.11 -7.91
CA LEU A 189 17.45 -11.07 -8.92
C LEU A 189 18.44 -12.24 -8.99
N ASP A 190 17.91 -13.45 -9.08
CA ASP A 190 18.63 -14.70 -9.24
C ASP A 190 17.83 -15.57 -10.21
N GLU A 191 18.42 -15.90 -11.35
CA GLU A 191 17.79 -16.68 -12.43
C GLU A 191 17.22 -18.03 -11.94
N ASN A 192 17.76 -18.60 -10.86
CA ASN A 192 17.34 -19.90 -10.35
C ASN A 192 16.23 -19.82 -9.29
N LYS A 193 16.04 -18.65 -8.66
CA LYS A 193 15.17 -18.54 -7.48
C LYS A 193 14.36 -17.26 -7.47
N PHE A 194 15.03 -16.11 -7.47
CA PHE A 194 14.39 -14.80 -7.37
C PHE A 194 14.30 -14.15 -8.75
N THR A 195 13.60 -14.80 -9.67
CA THR A 195 13.29 -14.20 -10.97
C THR A 195 12.28 -13.06 -10.78
N THR A 196 12.25 -12.14 -11.74
CA THR A 196 11.31 -11.01 -11.72
C THR A 196 9.86 -11.51 -11.67
N GLU A 197 9.57 -12.58 -12.42
CA GLU A 197 8.25 -13.21 -12.52
C GLU A 197 7.81 -13.78 -11.18
N HIS A 198 8.61 -14.65 -10.55
CA HIS A 198 8.24 -15.26 -9.28
C HIS A 198 8.10 -14.23 -8.14
N LEU A 199 8.95 -13.20 -8.14
CA LEU A 199 8.83 -12.08 -7.19
C LEU A 199 7.52 -11.31 -7.41
N ALA A 200 7.20 -10.98 -8.67
CA ALA A 200 5.97 -10.26 -9.01
C ALA A 200 4.71 -11.09 -8.70
N GLU A 201 4.68 -12.38 -9.03
CA GLU A 201 3.58 -13.28 -8.69
C GLU A 201 3.38 -13.38 -7.17
N THR A 202 4.47 -13.46 -6.41
CA THR A 202 4.39 -13.49 -4.95
C THR A 202 3.86 -12.18 -4.38
N ILE A 203 4.33 -11.04 -4.88
CA ILE A 203 3.84 -9.72 -4.46
C ILE A 203 2.39 -9.49 -4.92
N GLN A 204 1.96 -10.07 -6.04
CA GLN A 204 0.57 -10.03 -6.45
C GLN A 204 -0.34 -10.70 -5.40
N GLN A 205 0.08 -11.84 -4.83
CA GLN A 205 -0.65 -12.48 -3.74
C GLN A 205 -0.70 -11.60 -2.47
N VAL A 206 0.37 -10.86 -2.18
CA VAL A 206 0.39 -9.85 -1.10
C VAL A 206 -0.67 -8.78 -1.39
N VAL A 207 -0.70 -8.23 -2.60
CA VAL A 207 -1.65 -7.18 -3.00
C VAL A 207 -3.10 -7.68 -2.92
N TYR A 208 -3.39 -8.90 -3.38
CA TYR A 208 -4.73 -9.48 -3.28
C TYR A 208 -5.20 -9.58 -1.84
N GLU A 209 -4.35 -10.08 -0.95
CA GLU A 209 -4.73 -10.25 0.45
C GLU A 209 -4.90 -8.88 1.12
N LEU A 210 -4.01 -7.92 0.88
CA LEU A 210 -4.13 -6.57 1.43
C LEU A 210 -5.42 -5.88 1.00
N LEU A 211 -5.80 -5.96 -0.27
CA LEU A 211 -7.02 -5.33 -0.77
C LEU A 211 -8.31 -5.92 -0.19
N ARG A 212 -8.27 -7.04 0.54
CA ARG A 212 -9.41 -7.56 1.31
C ARG A 212 -9.57 -6.86 2.66
N HIS A 213 -8.52 -6.21 3.14
CA HIS A 213 -8.46 -5.55 4.46
C HIS A 213 -8.48 -4.02 4.37
N VAL A 214 -8.24 -3.44 3.20
CA VAL A 214 -8.39 -1.99 3.01
C VAL A 214 -9.87 -1.65 2.90
N GLU A 215 -10.34 -0.71 3.73
CA GLU A 215 -11.70 -0.18 3.62
C GLU A 215 -11.90 0.52 2.26
N PRO A 216 -13.09 0.38 1.64
CA PRO A 216 -13.42 1.17 0.45
C PRO A 216 -13.27 2.66 0.76
N LEU A 217 -12.69 3.42 -0.17
CA LEU A 217 -12.60 4.87 -0.03
C LEU A 217 -14.01 5.45 0.18
N PRO A 218 -14.20 6.41 1.11
CA PRO A 218 -15.49 7.05 1.27
C PRO A 218 -15.91 7.71 -0.05
N VAL A 219 -17.07 7.32 -0.56
CA VAL A 219 -17.61 7.86 -1.81
C VAL A 219 -17.85 9.36 -1.62
N LEU A 220 -17.22 10.18 -2.46
CA LEU A 220 -17.54 11.60 -2.54
C LEU A 220 -18.99 11.73 -3.00
N ASN A 221 -19.83 12.40 -2.22
CA ASN A 221 -21.16 12.74 -2.68
C ASN A 221 -21.07 13.73 -3.86
N SER A 222 -22.17 13.94 -4.57
CA SER A 222 -22.26 14.81 -5.76
C SER A 222 -21.78 16.25 -5.56
N ASN A 223 -21.51 16.65 -4.31
CA ASN A 223 -21.07 17.99 -3.92
C ASN A 223 -19.60 18.02 -3.44
N GLY A 224 -18.83 16.94 -3.63
CA GLY A 224 -17.41 16.90 -3.25
C GLY A 224 -17.16 16.93 -1.74
N GLN A 225 -18.15 16.60 -0.92
CA GLN A 225 -18.03 16.56 0.54
C GLN A 225 -17.97 15.11 1.04
N TYR A 226 -17.10 14.87 2.04
CA TYR A 226 -17.07 13.60 2.76
C TYR A 226 -18.40 13.41 3.53
N GLY A 227 -19.14 12.35 3.20
CA GLY A 227 -20.34 11.98 3.93
C GLY A 227 -19.98 11.56 5.35
N LYS A 228 -20.49 12.26 6.37
CA LYS A 228 -20.38 11.82 7.77
C LYS A 228 -21.22 10.56 7.96
N GLN A 229 -20.59 9.41 8.19
CA GLN A 229 -21.30 8.27 8.76
C GLN A 229 -21.52 8.53 10.25
N HIS A 230 -22.78 8.72 10.65
CA HIS A 230 -23.20 8.72 12.04
C HIS A 230 -23.15 7.28 12.59
N ASN A 231 -22.03 6.87 13.18
CA ASN A 231 -22.01 5.68 14.03
C ASN A 231 -22.61 6.03 15.39
N THR A 232 -23.84 5.59 15.62
CA THR A 232 -24.50 5.69 16.92
C THR A 232 -23.98 4.57 17.84
N THR A 233 -22.84 4.79 18.48
CA THR A 233 -22.40 3.90 19.56
C THR A 233 -23.26 4.15 20.79
N LYS A 234 -24.14 3.21 21.11
CA LYS A 234 -24.84 3.16 22.40
C LYS A 234 -23.81 3.07 23.52
N ILE A 235 -23.62 4.15 24.28
CA ILE A 235 -22.87 4.15 25.53
C ILE A 235 -23.69 3.37 26.56
N ILE A 236 -23.14 2.23 26.99
CA ILE A 236 -23.66 1.46 28.11
C ILE A 236 -23.18 2.17 29.38
N ASN A 237 -24.11 2.74 30.13
CA ASN A 237 -23.86 3.42 31.40
C ASN A 237 -23.42 2.40 32.47
N THR A 238 -22.15 2.38 32.85
CA THR A 238 -21.69 1.74 34.09
C THR A 238 -21.65 2.77 35.22
N LYS A 239 -22.42 2.52 36.28
CA LYS A 239 -22.47 3.36 37.49
C LYS A 239 -21.12 3.31 38.23
N PRO A 240 -20.67 4.42 38.85
CA PRO A 240 -19.45 4.42 39.65
C PRO A 240 -19.65 3.68 40.98
N VAL A 241 -18.68 2.82 41.30
CA VAL A 241 -18.53 2.16 42.60
C VAL A 241 -18.03 3.20 43.60
N THR A 242 -18.79 3.45 44.66
CA THR A 242 -18.39 4.31 45.78
C THR A 242 -17.47 3.51 46.71
N LEU A 243 -16.21 3.92 46.80
CA LEU A 243 -15.30 3.49 47.87
C LEU A 243 -15.72 4.18 49.17
N LYS A 244 -16.09 3.41 50.18
CA LYS A 244 -16.20 3.87 51.56
C LYS A 244 -14.84 3.73 52.23
N SER A 245 -14.32 4.84 52.74
CA SER A 245 -13.46 4.91 53.93
C SER A 245 -14.34 5.36 55.10
#